data_AF-A0A531M4L0-F1
#
_entry.id   AF-A0A531M4L0-F1
#
_cell.length_a   1.000
_cell.length_b   1.000
_cell.length_c   1.000
_cell.angle_alpha   90.00
_cell.angle_beta   90.00
_cell.angle_gamma   90.00
#
_symmetry.space_group_name_H-M   'P 1'
#
loop_
_entity.id
_entity.type
_entity.pdbx_description
1 polymer ?
#
loop_
_entity_poly.entity_id
_entity_poly.type
_entity_poly.pdbx_seq_one_letter_code
_entity_poly.pdbx_strand_id
1 'polypeptide(L)'
;VLSLIGRTNPDVITLDEVSEMWTTELGYITSAYPYRILCPYPNGVFGVALLSRRPFVAGTGPHCERRGAMAIASVDFGGVSADVAAIHLSWPWPREQSWQIGELSEQLASLGETAIMAGDCNAVPWSAAVRRVAALGKLTVMPSAGPTWMY
;
A
#
# COMPACT_ATOMS: atom_id res chain seq x y z
N VAL A 1 15.69 1.59 -6.33
CA VAL A 1 14.24 1.38 -6.57
C VAL A 1 13.89 1.35 -8.06
N LEU A 2 14.09 2.43 -8.83
CA LEU A 2 13.66 2.51 -10.24
C LEU A 2 14.21 1.40 -11.15
N SER A 3 15.48 1.00 -10.99
CA SER A 3 16.06 -0.11 -11.77
C SER A 3 15.40 -1.47 -11.47
N LEU A 4 15.00 -1.72 -10.22
CA LEU A 4 14.25 -2.94 -9.85
C LEU A 4 12.86 -2.93 -10.48
N ILE A 5 12.17 -1.78 -10.43
CA ILE A 5 10.86 -1.60 -11.07
C ILE A 5 10.97 -1.85 -12.58
N GLY A 6 11.97 -1.27 -13.24
CA GLY A 6 12.18 -1.45 -14.68
C GLY A 6 12.44 -2.90 -15.08
N ARG A 7 13.22 -3.65 -14.28
CA ARG A 7 13.51 -5.07 -14.55
C ARG A 7 12.35 -6.00 -14.24
N THR A 8 11.63 -5.75 -13.14
CA THR A 8 10.51 -6.60 -12.70
C THR A 8 9.25 -6.32 -13.51
N ASN A 9 9.08 -5.07 -13.95
CA ASN A 9 7.96 -4.59 -14.75
C ASN A 9 6.57 -4.98 -14.19
N PRO A 10 6.28 -4.71 -12.90
CA PRO A 10 5.01 -5.07 -12.25
C PRO A 10 3.80 -4.35 -12.84
N ASP A 11 2.60 -4.95 -12.71
CA ASP A 11 1.34 -4.28 -13.06
C ASP A 11 0.99 -3.12 -12.12
N VAL A 12 1.16 -3.37 -10.82
CA VAL A 12 0.87 -2.42 -9.74
C VAL A 12 2.03 -2.43 -8.74
N ILE A 13 2.35 -1.26 -8.19
CA ILE A 13 3.42 -1.04 -7.22
C ILE A 13 2.81 -0.35 -6.01
N THR A 14 3.03 -0.90 -4.82
CA THR A 14 2.87 -0.18 -3.55
C THR A 14 4.26 0.24 -3.05
N LEU A 15 4.36 1.45 -2.51
CA LEU A 15 5.59 2.03 -1.98
C LEU A 15 5.30 2.64 -0.61
N ASP A 16 6.20 2.39 0.32
CA ASP A 16 6.21 3.00 1.64
C ASP A 16 7.40 3.95 1.76
N GLU A 17 7.39 4.78 2.80
CA GLU A 17 8.43 5.81 3.02
C GLU A 17 8.62 6.80 1.87
N VAL A 18 7.56 7.04 1.11
CA VAL A 18 7.54 8.02 0.03
C VAL A 18 7.62 9.42 0.64
N SER A 19 8.70 10.11 0.28
CA SER A 19 9.00 11.49 0.65
C SER A 19 8.95 12.40 -0.58
N GLU A 20 9.22 13.70 -0.39
CA GLU A 20 9.32 14.66 -1.50
C GLU A 20 10.37 14.24 -2.54
N MET A 21 11.54 13.75 -2.08
CA MET A 21 12.58 13.22 -2.97
C MET A 21 12.03 12.08 -3.84
N TRP A 22 11.29 11.14 -3.26
CA TRP A 22 10.67 10.06 -4.03
C TRP A 22 9.59 10.56 -4.98
N THR A 23 8.88 11.63 -4.66
CA THR A 23 7.93 12.24 -5.59
C THR A 23 8.61 12.69 -6.88
N THR A 24 9.80 13.30 -6.77
CA THR A 24 10.62 13.68 -7.93
C THR A 24 11.09 12.44 -8.70
N GLU A 25 11.69 11.47 -8.02
CA GLU A 25 12.25 10.27 -8.66
C GLU A 25 11.19 9.41 -9.37
N LEU A 26 10.02 9.23 -8.75
CA LEU A 26 8.88 8.52 -9.36
C LEU A 26 8.25 9.31 -10.52
N GLY A 27 8.58 10.59 -10.66
CA GLY A 27 8.25 11.42 -11.82
C GLY A 27 8.88 10.90 -13.11
N TYR A 28 10.07 10.30 -13.04
CA TYR A 28 10.78 9.77 -14.21
C TYR A 28 10.11 8.55 -14.85
N ILE A 29 9.21 7.87 -14.12
CA ILE A 29 8.49 6.67 -14.60
C ILE A 29 6.99 6.92 -14.83
N THR A 30 6.57 8.18 -14.96
CA THR A 30 5.18 8.60 -15.27
C THR A 30 4.62 7.98 -16.53
N SER A 31 5.41 7.90 -17.60
CA SER A 31 4.98 7.29 -18.85
C SER A 31 4.73 5.78 -18.73
N ALA A 32 5.52 5.09 -17.91
CA ALA A 32 5.40 3.64 -17.69
C ALA A 32 4.28 3.31 -16.69
N TYR A 33 4.05 4.15 -15.68
CA TYR A 33 3.02 4.00 -14.65
C TYR A 33 2.14 5.25 -14.59
N PRO A 34 1.23 5.43 -15.55
CA PRO A 34 0.44 6.65 -15.69
C PRO A 34 -0.67 6.78 -14.64
N TYR A 35 -1.15 5.67 -14.08
CA TYR A 35 -2.19 5.68 -13.05
C TYR A 35 -1.53 5.66 -11.68
N ARG A 36 -1.69 6.72 -10.91
CA ARG A 36 -0.93 6.91 -9.67
C ARG A 36 -1.69 7.71 -8.63
N ILE A 37 -1.39 7.39 -7.38
CA ILE A 37 -1.74 8.19 -6.22
C ILE A 37 -0.53 8.22 -5.27
N LEU A 38 -0.17 9.41 -4.80
CA LEU A 38 0.87 9.63 -3.81
C LEU A 38 0.19 10.26 -2.60
N CYS A 39 0.31 9.61 -1.45
CA CYS A 39 -0.32 10.00 -0.20
C CYS A 39 0.75 10.52 0.76
N PRO A 40 1.00 11.84 0.79
CA PRO A 40 2.01 12.40 1.65
C PRO A 40 1.61 12.23 3.12
N TYR A 41 2.57 11.84 3.95
CA TYR A 41 2.40 11.80 5.39
C TYR A 41 2.74 13.16 6.03
N PRO A 42 2.10 13.57 7.14
CA PRO A 42 2.24 14.91 7.71
C PRO A 42 3.67 15.39 8.05
N ASN A 43 4.62 14.47 8.30
CA ASN A 43 6.01 14.84 8.59
C ASN A 43 6.90 14.87 7.33
N GLY A 44 6.32 14.72 6.13
CA GLY A 44 7.02 14.78 4.84
C GLY A 44 7.79 13.51 4.45
N VAL A 45 7.80 12.49 5.31
CA VAL A 45 8.43 11.17 5.12
C VAL A 45 7.42 10.09 5.54
N PHE A 46 7.59 8.81 5.22
CA PHE A 46 6.61 7.76 5.59
C PHE A 46 5.29 7.74 4.80
N GLY A 47 5.10 8.61 3.81
CA GLY A 47 3.96 8.54 2.92
C GLY A 47 3.92 7.23 2.14
N VAL A 48 2.75 6.87 1.64
CA VAL A 48 2.58 5.73 0.75
C VAL A 48 2.29 6.18 -0.68
N ALA A 49 2.61 5.34 -1.65
CA ALA A 49 2.17 5.55 -3.02
C ALA A 49 1.70 4.24 -3.65
N LEU A 50 0.79 4.39 -4.61
CA LEU A 50 0.32 3.32 -5.46
C LEU A 50 0.48 3.77 -6.92
N LEU A 51 1.26 3.01 -7.68
CA LEU A 51 1.51 3.25 -9.11
C LEU A 51 1.02 2.04 -9.90
N SER A 52 0.41 2.26 -11.05
CA SER A 52 -0.17 1.20 -11.87
C SER A 52 0.03 1.48 -13.36
N ARG A 53 0.33 0.42 -14.11
CA ARG A 53 0.27 0.41 -15.58
C ARG A 53 -1.16 0.26 -16.09
N ARG A 54 -2.03 -0.30 -15.25
CA ARG A 54 -3.43 -0.61 -15.52
C ARG A 54 -4.34 0.52 -15.03
N PRO A 55 -5.42 0.84 -15.74
CA PRO A 55 -6.31 1.93 -15.35
C PRO A 55 -6.96 1.68 -13.99
N PHE A 56 -7.19 2.76 -13.25
CA PHE A 56 -8.13 2.72 -12.15
C PHE A 56 -9.56 2.63 -12.70
N VAL A 57 -10.43 1.91 -12.00
CA VAL A 57 -11.82 1.71 -12.41
C VAL A 57 -12.53 3.07 -12.46
N ALA A 58 -13.24 3.33 -13.56
CA ALA A 58 -13.92 4.60 -13.78
C ALA A 58 -14.93 4.89 -12.64
N GLY A 59 -14.88 6.11 -12.10
CA GLY A 59 -15.78 6.55 -11.02
C GLY A 59 -15.38 6.13 -9.60
N THR A 60 -14.32 5.34 -9.41
CA THR A 60 -13.86 4.84 -8.11
C THR A 60 -12.62 5.55 -7.56
N GLY A 61 -12.41 6.80 -7.97
CA GLY A 61 -11.13 7.53 -7.88
C GLY A 61 -10.25 7.18 -6.66
N PRO A 62 -8.94 7.01 -6.85
CA PRO A 62 -8.05 6.51 -5.80
C PRO A 62 -8.09 7.42 -4.57
N HIS A 63 -7.94 6.82 -3.39
CA HIS A 63 -8.14 7.50 -2.11
C HIS A 63 -6.93 7.36 -1.20
N CYS A 64 -6.50 8.48 -0.62
CA CYS A 64 -5.56 8.50 0.49
C CYS A 64 -6.31 8.50 1.81
N GLU A 65 -5.92 7.65 2.75
CA GLU A 65 -6.26 7.91 4.13
C GLU A 65 -5.71 9.28 4.56
N ARG A 66 -6.43 9.94 5.47
CA ARG A 66 -6.22 11.33 5.91
C ARG A 66 -4.77 11.65 6.29
N ARG A 67 -4.03 10.73 6.89
CA ARG A 67 -2.64 10.91 7.31
C ARG A 67 -1.64 10.34 6.30
N GLY A 68 -2.09 9.77 5.19
CA GLY A 68 -1.22 9.19 4.17
C GLY A 68 -0.54 7.89 4.60
N ALA A 69 -1.09 7.20 5.60
CA ALA A 69 -0.61 5.87 6.02
C ALA A 69 -1.13 4.74 5.13
N MET A 70 -2.16 5.01 4.33
CA MET A 70 -2.80 4.02 3.47
C MET A 70 -3.31 4.69 2.19
N ALA A 71 -3.18 4.00 1.06
CA ALA A 71 -3.78 4.37 -0.22
C ALA A 71 -4.60 3.20 -0.74
N ILE A 72 -5.76 3.47 -1.31
CA ILE A 72 -6.60 2.46 -1.98
C ILE A 72 -6.89 2.92 -3.40
N ALA A 73 -6.78 2.02 -4.37
CA ALA A 73 -7.27 2.22 -5.72
C ALA A 73 -7.91 0.93 -6.24
N SER A 74 -9.10 1.02 -6.82
CA SER A 74 -9.68 -0.09 -7.58
C SER A 74 -9.02 -0.13 -8.96
N VAL A 75 -8.30 -1.20 -9.27
CA VAL A 75 -7.54 -1.37 -10.52
C VAL A 75 -8.28 -2.32 -11.44
N ASP A 76 -8.40 -1.96 -12.72
CA ASP A 76 -8.98 -2.80 -13.77
C ASP A 76 -7.89 -3.64 -14.46
N PHE A 77 -7.97 -4.96 -14.28
CA PHE A 77 -7.09 -5.96 -14.88
C PHE A 77 -7.67 -6.56 -16.17
N GLY A 78 -8.35 -5.75 -16.98
CA GLY A 78 -8.91 -6.17 -18.27
C GLY A 78 -10.32 -6.74 -18.16
N GLY A 79 -11.19 -6.03 -17.45
CA GLY A 79 -12.58 -6.41 -17.17
C GLY A 79 -12.77 -7.05 -15.80
N VAL A 80 -11.69 -7.33 -15.06
CA VAL A 80 -11.73 -7.83 -13.68
C VAL A 80 -11.14 -6.76 -12.76
N SER A 81 -11.94 -6.27 -11.83
CA SER A 81 -11.50 -5.26 -10.86
C SER A 81 -11.01 -5.90 -9.55
N ALA A 82 -9.94 -5.34 -8.99
CA ALA A 82 -9.51 -5.61 -7.63
C ALA A 82 -9.09 -4.32 -6.93
N ASP A 83 -9.44 -4.19 -5.66
CA ASP A 83 -8.90 -3.11 -4.83
C ASP A 83 -7.45 -3.42 -4.52
N VAL A 84 -6.57 -2.45 -4.74
CA VAL A 84 -5.17 -2.54 -4.32
C VAL A 84 -4.93 -1.50 -3.24
N ALA A 85 -4.37 -1.94 -2.11
CA ALA A 85 -4.08 -1.08 -0.98
C ALA A 85 -2.58 -1.07 -0.63
N ALA A 86 -2.00 0.12 -0.58
CA ALA A 86 -0.69 0.36 0.05
C ALA A 86 -0.91 0.72 1.52
N ILE A 87 -0.09 0.18 2.44
CA ILE A 87 -0.20 0.48 3.87
C ILE A 87 1.17 0.54 4.54
N HIS A 88 1.38 1.61 5.32
CA HIS A 88 2.56 1.75 6.15
C HIS A 88 2.13 2.03 7.60
N LEU A 89 2.34 1.03 8.46
CA LEU A 89 2.04 1.15 9.89
C LEU A 89 3.22 1.71 10.65
N SER A 90 2.93 2.54 11.64
CA SER A 90 3.88 2.98 12.65
C SER A 90 4.40 1.79 13.46
N TRP A 91 5.59 1.94 14.06
CA TRP A 91 6.18 0.92 14.91
C TRP A 91 5.27 0.56 16.12
N PRO A 92 5.29 -0.70 16.59
CA PRO A 92 4.54 -1.08 17.79
C PRO A 92 5.06 -0.40 19.06
N TRP A 93 6.33 0.02 19.08
CA TRP A 93 6.93 0.85 20.13
C TRP A 93 8.05 1.70 19.49
N PRO A 94 8.25 2.98 19.89
CA PRO A 94 7.54 3.74 20.91
C PRO A 94 6.32 4.49 20.34
N ARG A 95 5.64 3.95 19.32
CA ARG A 95 4.45 4.55 18.72
C ARG A 95 3.20 3.73 19.06
N GLU A 96 2.04 4.33 18.82
CA GLU A 96 0.73 3.76 19.13
C GLU A 96 0.14 2.98 17.94
N GLN A 97 0.85 1.96 17.45
CA GLN A 97 0.45 1.19 16.25
C GLN A 97 -0.98 0.65 16.36
N SER A 98 -1.36 0.10 17.52
CA SER A 98 -2.70 -0.44 17.73
C SER A 98 -3.78 0.65 17.62
N TRP A 99 -3.50 1.87 18.07
CA TRP A 99 -4.42 2.99 17.91
C TRP A 99 -4.54 3.40 16.44
N GLN A 100 -3.42 3.46 15.70
CA GLN A 100 -3.42 3.73 14.26
C GLN A 100 -4.25 2.70 13.48
N ILE A 101 -4.14 1.40 13.79
CA ILE A 101 -4.97 0.37 13.14
C ILE A 101 -6.47 0.61 13.42
N GLY A 102 -6.81 1.17 14.59
CA GLY A 102 -8.19 1.58 14.90
C GLY A 102 -8.68 2.70 14.00
N GLU A 103 -7.85 3.73 13.78
CA GLU A 103 -8.16 4.85 12.87
C GLU A 103 -8.31 4.40 11.41
N LEU A 104 -7.66 3.29 11.01
CA LEU A 104 -7.74 2.72 9.67
C LEU A 104 -8.93 1.75 9.47
N SER A 105 -9.75 1.52 10.51
CA SER A 105 -10.75 0.46 10.49
C SER A 105 -11.81 0.62 9.39
N GLU A 106 -12.25 1.85 9.11
CA GLU A 106 -13.22 2.13 8.04
C GLU A 106 -12.64 1.84 6.65
N GLN A 107 -11.41 2.27 6.40
CA GLN A 107 -10.72 2.05 5.12
C GLN A 107 -10.37 0.57 4.91
N LEU A 108 -10.02 -0.14 5.99
CA LEU A 108 -9.80 -1.58 5.93
C LEU A 108 -11.12 -2.30 5.62
N ALA A 109 -12.21 -1.95 6.31
CA ALA A 109 -13.51 -2.56 6.11
C ALA A 109 -14.13 -2.28 4.74
N SER A 110 -13.70 -1.22 4.04
CA SER A 110 -14.16 -0.88 2.69
C SER A 110 -13.52 -1.73 1.57
N LEU A 111 -12.50 -2.54 1.88
CA LEU A 111 -11.85 -3.40 0.89
C LEU A 111 -12.82 -4.48 0.39
N GLY A 112 -12.88 -4.65 -0.94
CA GLY A 112 -13.67 -5.68 -1.59
C GLY A 112 -13.09 -7.09 -1.41
N GLU A 113 -13.86 -8.11 -1.80
CA GLU A 113 -13.48 -9.53 -1.65
C GLU A 113 -12.24 -9.92 -2.47
N THR A 114 -11.96 -9.21 -3.56
CA THR A 114 -10.80 -9.43 -4.42
C THR A 114 -9.60 -8.56 -4.07
N ALA A 115 -9.63 -7.88 -2.91
CA ALA A 115 -8.62 -6.91 -2.53
C ALA A 115 -7.23 -7.55 -2.32
N ILE A 116 -6.21 -6.80 -2.74
CA ILE A 116 -4.80 -7.10 -2.49
C ILE A 116 -4.22 -5.93 -1.69
N MET A 117 -3.67 -6.23 -0.52
CA MET A 117 -2.98 -5.25 0.31
C MET A 117 -1.51 -5.61 0.43
N ALA A 118 -0.63 -4.62 0.29
CA ALA A 118 0.80 -4.79 0.48
C ALA A 118 1.45 -3.54 1.08
N GLY A 119 2.39 -3.75 1.99
CA GLY A 119 3.21 -2.70 2.57
C GLY A 119 3.83 -3.13 3.90
N ASP A 120 4.51 -2.21 4.56
CA ASP A 120 5.23 -2.44 5.79
C ASP A 120 4.31 -2.25 7.02
N CYS A 121 3.97 -3.37 7.65
CA CYS A 121 3.22 -3.37 8.90
C CYS A 121 4.08 -3.09 10.14
N ASN A 122 5.40 -2.90 10.00
CA ASN A 122 6.38 -2.82 11.08
C ASN A 122 6.22 -3.96 12.12
N ALA A 123 5.76 -5.11 11.64
CA ALA A 123 5.35 -6.23 12.48
C ALA A 123 5.50 -7.55 11.72
N VAL A 124 5.81 -8.62 12.46
CA VAL A 124 5.89 -9.97 11.91
C VAL A 124 4.50 -10.51 11.52
N PRO A 125 4.40 -11.39 10.51
CA PRO A 125 3.10 -11.87 10.00
C PRO A 125 2.19 -12.55 11.04
N TRP A 126 2.76 -13.20 12.07
CA TRP A 126 1.99 -13.86 13.14
C TRP A 126 1.59 -12.95 14.31
N SER A 127 1.91 -11.65 14.23
CA SER A 127 1.63 -10.66 15.28
C SER A 127 0.15 -10.34 15.42
N ALA A 128 -0.24 -9.79 16.58
CA ALA A 128 -1.61 -9.30 16.80
C ALA A 128 -1.98 -8.14 15.85
N ALA A 129 -1.01 -7.29 15.49
CA ALA A 129 -1.21 -6.18 14.58
C ALA A 129 -1.63 -6.66 13.18
N VAL A 130 -0.85 -7.56 12.57
CA VAL A 130 -1.16 -8.12 11.24
C VAL A 130 -2.47 -8.90 11.25
N ARG A 131 -2.73 -9.70 12.31
CA ARG A 131 -4.03 -10.39 12.45
C ARG A 131 -5.21 -9.42 12.52
N ARG A 132 -5.05 -8.29 13.23
CA ARG A 132 -6.11 -7.28 13.35
C ARG A 132 -6.36 -6.58 12.02
N VAL A 133 -5.32 -6.20 11.28
CA VAL A 133 -5.43 -5.66 9.92
C VAL A 133 -6.16 -6.64 9.01
N ALA A 134 -5.73 -7.90 9.00
CA ALA A 134 -6.34 -8.94 8.18
C ALA A 134 -7.82 -9.16 8.53
N ALA A 135 -8.16 -9.18 9.83
CA ALA A 135 -9.54 -9.33 10.28
C ALA A 135 -10.43 -8.14 9.87
N LEU A 136 -9.95 -6.90 10.03
CA LEU A 136 -10.69 -5.70 9.64
C LEU A 136 -10.90 -5.62 8.12
N GLY A 137 -9.89 -6.00 7.33
CA GLY A 137 -9.96 -6.01 5.87
C GLY A 137 -10.53 -7.29 5.25
N LYS A 138 -10.95 -8.27 6.06
CA LYS A 138 -11.36 -9.62 5.60
C LYS A 138 -10.31 -10.29 4.68
N LEU A 139 -9.04 -10.02 4.93
CA LEU A 139 -7.92 -10.49 4.13
C LEU A 139 -7.39 -11.81 4.66
N THR A 140 -6.82 -12.61 3.75
CA THR A 140 -6.00 -13.77 4.11
C THR A 140 -4.54 -13.35 4.09
N VAL A 141 -3.83 -13.53 5.21
CA VAL A 141 -2.40 -13.23 5.31
C VAL A 141 -1.63 -14.17 4.37
N MET A 142 -0.86 -13.59 3.45
CA MET A 142 0.01 -14.36 2.57
C MET A 142 1.04 -15.13 3.42
N PRO A 143 1.19 -16.46 3.24
CA PRO A 143 2.27 -17.21 3.86
C PRO A 143 3.62 -16.60 3.50
N SER A 144 4.56 -16.59 4.43
CA SER A 144 5.92 -16.10 4.17
C SER A 144 6.50 -16.81 2.95
N ALA A 145 7.06 -16.04 2.01
CA ALA A 145 7.82 -16.58 0.88
C ALA A 145 9.17 -17.20 1.30
N GLY A 146 9.46 -17.25 2.60
CA GLY A 146 10.72 -17.70 3.20
C GLY A 146 11.41 -16.57 3.98
N PRO A 147 12.41 -16.90 4.82
CA PRO A 147 13.22 -15.89 5.47
C PRO A 147 14.01 -15.09 4.43
N THR A 148 13.80 -13.77 4.40
CA THR A 148 14.53 -12.86 3.51
C THR A 148 15.78 -12.25 4.17
N TRP A 149 15.99 -12.51 5.46
CA TRP A 149 16.96 -11.81 6.33
C TRP A 149 18.09 -12.69 6.87
N MET A 150 18.17 -13.95 6.51
CA MET A 150 19.32 -14.80 6.83
C MET A 150 19.66 -15.70 5.64
N TYR A 151 20.74 -15.35 4.95
CA TYR A 151 21.61 -16.23 4.18
C TYR A 151 23.06 -15.91 4.53
#